data_AF-A0A4Q4D0G6-F1
#
_entry.id   AF-A0A4Q4D0G6-F1
#
_cell.length_a   1.000
_cell.length_b   1.000
_cell.length_c   1.000
_cell.angle_alpha   90.00
_cell.angle_beta   90.00
_cell.angle_gamma   90.00
#
_symmetry.space_group_name_H-M   'P 1'
#
loop_
_entity.id
_entity.type
_entity.pdbx_description
1 polymer ?
#
loop_
_entity_poly.entity_id
_entity_poly.type
_entity_poly.pdbx_seq_one_letter_code
_entity_poly.pdbx_strand_id
1 'polypeptide(L)'
;MRLSRRTRLAGVGLVAAASLTLAACGGGSDDSGSDSGNVITVYGTNPQNPLIPTATNEVGGGDPLNNLFAGLVSYKTDGSVEN
;
A
#
# COMPACT_ATOMS: atom_id res chain seq x y z
N MET A 1 -23.11 21.55 41.72
CA MET A 1 -23.04 21.98 40.29
C MET A 1 -24.28 21.47 39.57
N ARG A 2 -25.25 22.35 39.25
CA ARG A 2 -26.50 21.97 38.55
C ARG A 2 -26.26 22.02 37.05
N LEU A 3 -25.92 20.88 36.45
CA LEU A 3 -25.69 20.77 35.02
C LEU A 3 -27.03 20.94 34.27
N SER A 4 -27.20 22.10 33.63
CA SER A 4 -28.38 22.45 32.84
C SER A 4 -28.63 21.45 31.72
N ARG A 5 -29.90 21.15 31.42
CA ARG A 5 -30.31 20.23 30.34
C ARG A 5 -29.70 20.63 28.99
N ARG A 6 -29.48 21.93 28.78
CA ARG A 6 -28.85 22.49 27.57
C ARG A 6 -27.36 22.11 27.44
N THR A 7 -26.64 22.07 28.56
CA THR A 7 -25.23 21.63 28.61
C THR A 7 -25.09 20.13 28.36
N ARG A 8 -26.09 19.33 28.76
CA ARG A 8 -26.11 17.88 28.48
C ARG A 8 -26.33 17.57 27.00
N LEU A 9 -27.23 18.30 26.33
CA LEU A 9 -27.49 18.16 24.89
C LEU A 9 -26.29 18.59 24.05
N ALA A 10 -25.61 19.67 24.42
CA ALA A 10 -24.39 20.11 23.75
C ALA A 10 -23.24 19.09 23.88
N GLY A 11 -23.09 18.45 25.05
CA GLY A 11 -22.08 17.42 25.27
C GLY A 11 -22.30 16.16 24.42
N VAL A 12 -23.55 15.71 24.27
CA VAL A 12 -23.89 14.54 23.43
C VAL A 12 -23.63 14.82 21.95
N GLY A 13 -23.97 16.02 21.46
CA GLY A 13 -23.72 16.39 20.07
C GLY A 13 -22.23 16.42 19.71
N LEU A 14 -21.39 16.90 20.62
CA LEU A 14 -19.94 16.96 20.40
C LEU A 14 -19.30 15.56 20.37
N VAL A 15 -19.75 14.65 21.24
CA VAL A 15 -19.30 13.25 21.25
C VAL A 15 -19.77 12.50 19.99
N ALA A 16 -20.98 12.77 19.51
CA ALA A 16 -21.49 12.19 18.26
C ALA A 16 -20.70 12.68 17.04
N ALA A 17 -20.40 13.97 16.96
CA ALA A 17 -19.59 14.52 15.87
C ALA A 17 -18.15 13.98 15.89
N ALA A 18 -17.52 13.90 17.07
CA ALA A 18 -16.19 13.36 17.23
C ALA A 18 -16.09 11.86 16.92
N SER A 19 -17.12 11.08 17.24
CA SER A 19 -17.16 9.65 16.90
C SER A 19 -17.37 9.42 15.40
N LEU A 20 -18.15 10.27 14.71
CA LEU A 20 -18.28 10.20 13.24
C LEU A 20 -16.97 10.54 12.52
N THR A 21 -16.24 11.58 12.97
CA THR A 21 -14.94 11.92 12.35
C THR A 21 -13.86 10.90 12.64
N LEU A 22 -13.88 10.29 13.84
CA LEU A 22 -12.95 9.21 14.19
C LEU A 22 -13.29 7.91 13.45
N ALA A 23 -14.58 7.61 13.24
CA ALA A 23 -15.02 6.50 12.39
C ALA A 23 -14.67 6.72 10.91
N ALA A 24 -14.57 7.97 10.43
CA ALA A 24 -14.07 8.24 9.07
C ALA A 24 -12.55 7.97 8.93
N CYS A 25 -11.78 8.06 10.02
CA CYS A 25 -10.33 7.80 10.02
C CYS A 25 -9.96 6.40 10.53
N GLY A 26 -10.90 5.65 11.13
CA GLY A 26 -10.69 4.30 11.67
C GLY A 26 -11.71 3.25 11.22
N GLY A 27 -12.76 3.64 10.49
CA GLY A 27 -13.77 2.77 9.89
C GLY A 27 -13.38 2.41 8.46
N GLY A 28 -12.21 1.78 8.34
CA GLY A 28 -11.69 1.22 7.10
C GLY A 28 -11.22 -0.21 7.37
N SER A 29 -12.10 -1.06 7.90
CA SER A 29 -11.98 -2.49 7.62
C SER A 29 -12.66 -2.74 6.30
N ASP A 30 -12.01 -2.29 5.22
CA ASP A 30 -11.97 -3.12 4.04
C ASP A 30 -11.22 -4.38 4.50
N ASP A 31 -11.99 -5.41 4.88
CA ASP A 31 -11.50 -6.77 4.86
C ASP A 31 -11.23 -7.10 3.39
N SER A 32 -10.12 -6.56 2.89
CA SER A 32 -9.40 -7.10 1.77
C SER A 32 -8.88 -8.42 2.30
N GLY A 33 -9.77 -9.43 2.28
CA GLY A 33 -9.42 -10.80 2.61
C GLY A 33 -8.08 -11.09 1.96
N SER A 34 -7.12 -11.51 2.77
CA SER A 34 -5.78 -11.85 2.34
C SER A 34 -5.90 -12.85 1.19
N ASP A 35 -5.86 -12.34 -0.04
CA ASP A 35 -6.00 -13.16 -1.23
C ASP A 35 -4.77 -14.05 -1.27
N SER A 36 -4.99 -15.28 -0.83
CA SER A 36 -4.00 -16.33 -0.72
C SER A 36 -3.63 -16.89 -2.10
N GLY A 37 -4.12 -16.25 -3.18
CA GLY A 37 -3.96 -16.62 -4.59
C GLY A 37 -3.02 -15.70 -5.37
N ASN A 38 -2.49 -14.63 -4.78
CA ASN A 38 -1.64 -13.66 -5.47
C ASN A 38 -0.20 -14.14 -5.76
N VAL A 39 0.16 -15.38 -5.40
CA VAL A 39 1.51 -15.92 -5.66
C VAL A 39 1.54 -16.54 -7.05
N ILE A 40 2.19 -15.84 -7.98
CA ILE A 40 2.36 -16.30 -9.36
C ILE A 40 3.73 -16.96 -9.48
N THR A 41 3.77 -18.22 -9.93
CA THR A 41 5.04 -18.92 -10.22
C THR A 41 5.41 -18.72 -11.68
N VAL A 42 6.62 -18.22 -11.93
CA VAL A 42 7.18 -18.03 -13.28
C VAL A 42 8.50 -18.78 -13.41
N TYR A 43 8.86 -19.16 -14.64
CA TYR A 43 10.18 -19.72 -14.92
C TYR A 43 11.25 -18.62 -14.80
N GLY A 44 12.39 -18.95 -14.22
CA GLY A 44 13.55 -18.06 -14.10
C GLY A 44 14.86 -18.83 -14.23
N THR A 45 15.95 -18.09 -14.45
CA THR A 45 17.33 -18.62 -14.48
C THR A 45 18.11 -18.10 -13.28
N ASN A 46 19.16 -18.83 -12.87
CA ASN A 46 19.97 -18.39 -11.72
C ASN A 46 20.76 -17.11 -12.04
N PRO A 47 20.76 -16.10 -11.15
CA PRO A 47 21.62 -14.93 -11.27
C PRO A 47 23.11 -15.32 -11.30
N GLN A 48 23.88 -14.74 -12.21
CA GLN A 48 25.34 -14.92 -12.26
C GLN A 48 26.07 -14.01 -11.26
N ASN A 49 25.51 -12.83 -10.99
CA ASN A 49 26.07 -11.82 -10.09
C ASN A 49 25.12 -11.57 -8.91
N PRO A 50 25.63 -11.01 -7.79
CA PRO A 50 24.78 -10.54 -6.70
C PRO A 50 23.75 -9.54 -7.19
N LEU A 51 22.62 -9.40 -6.47
CA LEU A 51 21.51 -8.52 -6.82
C LEU A 51 21.83 -7.05 -6.52
N ILE A 52 22.83 -6.53 -7.22
CA ILE A 52 23.21 -5.12 -7.24
C ILE A 52 22.85 -4.61 -8.63
N PRO A 53 21.93 -3.63 -8.75
CA PRO A 53 21.48 -3.12 -10.05
C PRO A 53 22.61 -2.71 -10.99
N THR A 54 23.68 -2.11 -10.47
CA THR A 54 24.82 -1.65 -11.25
C THR A 54 25.81 -2.75 -11.66
N ALA A 55 25.66 -3.97 -11.14
CA ALA A 55 26.55 -5.10 -11.40
C ALA A 55 25.82 -6.27 -12.10
N THR A 56 24.58 -6.09 -12.54
CA THR A 56 23.77 -7.14 -13.15
C THR A 56 23.45 -6.79 -14.61
N ASN A 57 24.11 -7.46 -15.55
CA ASN A 57 23.92 -7.27 -17.00
C ASN A 57 23.26 -8.49 -17.68
N GLU A 58 22.61 -9.34 -16.90
CA GLU A 58 22.04 -10.63 -17.31
C GLU A 58 20.54 -10.68 -16.96
N VAL A 59 19.75 -11.45 -17.72
CA VAL A 59 18.28 -11.56 -17.50
C VAL A 59 17.94 -12.22 -16.17
N GLY A 60 18.64 -13.30 -15.78
CA GLY A 60 18.33 -14.06 -14.57
C GLY A 60 18.42 -13.26 -13.26
N GLY A 61 19.27 -12.22 -13.22
CA GLY A 61 19.29 -11.26 -12.11
C GLY A 61 18.45 -10.01 -12.37
N GLY A 62 18.28 -9.61 -13.64
CA GLY A 62 17.49 -8.45 -14.03
C GLY A 62 15.99 -8.58 -13.68
N ASP A 63 15.39 -9.74 -13.91
CA ASP A 63 13.97 -9.98 -13.61
C ASP A 63 13.62 -9.77 -12.12
N PRO A 64 14.30 -10.42 -11.15
CA PRO A 64 14.03 -10.14 -9.74
C PRO A 64 14.40 -8.71 -9.34
N LEU A 65 15.45 -8.11 -9.93
CA LEU A 65 15.82 -6.72 -9.63
C LEU A 65 14.72 -5.72 -10.03
N ASN A 66 14.10 -5.90 -11.20
CA ASN A 66 12.99 -5.05 -11.66
C ASN A 66 11.75 -5.16 -10.76
N ASN A 67 11.59 -6.28 -10.05
CA ASN A 67 10.49 -6.48 -9.09
C ASN A 67 10.81 -5.96 -7.68
N LEU A 68 12.10 -5.86 -7.33
CA LEU A 68 12.54 -5.43 -5.99
C LEU A 68 12.82 -3.92 -5.90
N PHE A 69 13.20 -3.28 -7.00
CA PHE A 69 13.58 -1.87 -7.04
C PHE A 69 12.72 -1.09 -8.03
N ALA A 70 12.42 0.17 -7.69
CA ALA A 70 11.76 1.11 -8.59
C ALA A 70 12.77 2.16 -9.07
N GLY A 71 12.82 2.39 -10.39
CA GLY A 71 13.59 3.48 -10.99
C GLY A 71 12.83 4.81 -10.96
N LEU A 72 13.49 5.89 -11.40
CA LEU A 72 12.84 7.18 -11.64
C LEU A 72 11.84 7.16 -12.79
N VAL A 73 11.96 6.15 -13.64
CA VAL A 73 11.15 5.91 -14.82
C VAL A 73 10.84 4.43 -14.85
N SER A 74 9.60 4.07 -15.17
CA SER A 74 9.16 2.71 -15.45
C SER A 74 8.83 2.55 -16.94
N TYR A 75 8.87 1.30 -17.41
CA TYR A 75 8.54 0.96 -18.79
C TYR A 75 7.28 0.08 -18.82
N LYS A 76 6.32 0.45 -19.67
CA LYS A 76 5.14 -0.37 -19.96
C LYS A 76 5.50 -1.55 -20.86
N THR A 77 4.56 -2.48 -21.04
CA THR A 77 4.72 -3.66 -21.91
C THR A 77 5.03 -3.31 -23.38
N ASP A 78 4.59 -2.13 -23.84
CA ASP A 78 4.89 -1.61 -25.19
C ASP A 78 6.24 -0.85 -25.25
N GLY A 79 6.96 -0.75 -24.14
CA GLY A 79 8.22 -0.02 -24.02
C GLY A 79 8.05 1.49 -23.83
N SER A 80 6.81 2.00 -23.72
CA SER A 80 6.58 3.41 -23.42
C SER A 80 6.99 3.76 -21.98
N VAL A 81 7.43 5.00 -21.80
CA VAL A 81 7.97 5.54 -20.55
C VAL A 81 6.85 6.10 -19.66
N GLU A 82 6.90 5.80 -18.37
CA GLU A 82 6.04 6.39 -17.32
C GLU A 82 6.87 6.84 -16.12
N ASN A 83 6.47 7.93 -15.47
CA ASN A 83 7.09 8.46 -14.25
C ASN A 83 6.17 8.21 -13.05
#